data_AF-A0A6L8ENT7-F1
#
_entry.id   AF-A0A6L8ENT7-F1
#
_cell.length_a   1.000
_cell.length_b   1.000
_cell.length_c   1.000
_cell.angle_alpha   90.00
_cell.angle_beta   90.00
_cell.angle_gamma   90.00
#
_symmetry.space_group_name_H-M   'P 1'
#
loop_
_entity.id
_entity.type
_entity.pdbx_description
1 polymer ?
#
loop_
_entity_poly.entity_id
_entity_poly.type
_entity_poly.pdbx_seq_one_letter_code
_entity_poly.pdbx_strand_id
1 'polypeptide(L)'
;MNWLRNNLFSSPLNTVLTLACAALVIMVGIPLVNWLVLDAYWSGSTPADCPDKTAACWPFVRARFDQFMYGLYPQAERWRINLGLGLIILLAVPLLIPRFPAKRWLIPLLVIACPLIGMGLFLGGNFGLVYVETGNWGGFFLTVVTALFVLSTSLPIAVMLALGRCSSIPLVRVCCATWIELWRSVPALVVLFVAIIMFPLFMPEEIEIDKLLRALGALTILMSCYMAEAIRGALQSIPKGQYEAAEALGLGYWRRTFLVILPQAFPVALPQITSNLIGLFKDTTVLLIIGLLDLLGM
;
A
#
# COMPACT_ATOMS: atom_id res chain seq x y z
N MET A 1 -17.47 -32.25 -13.96
CA MET A 1 -18.57 -32.38 -12.96
C MET A 1 -18.09 -32.74 -11.55
N ASN A 2 -17.09 -33.61 -11.37
CA ASN A 2 -16.63 -34.02 -10.02
C ASN A 2 -16.16 -32.87 -9.11
N TRP A 3 -15.55 -31.82 -9.66
CA TRP A 3 -15.11 -30.66 -8.88
C TRP A 3 -16.28 -29.87 -8.25
N LEU A 4 -17.35 -29.63 -9.00
CA LEU A 4 -18.56 -28.94 -8.54
C LEU A 4 -19.23 -29.70 -7.40
N ARG A 5 -19.37 -31.02 -7.55
CA ARG A 5 -20.00 -31.86 -6.53
C ARG A 5 -19.18 -31.93 -5.24
N ASN A 6 -17.85 -31.91 -5.34
CA ASN A 6 -16.96 -32.02 -4.18
C ASN A 6 -16.74 -30.68 -3.45
N ASN A 7 -16.80 -29.54 -4.14
CA ASN A 7 -16.52 -28.24 -3.53
C ASN A 7 -17.77 -27.39 -3.22
N LEU A 8 -18.79 -27.45 -4.09
CA LEU A 8 -19.98 -26.58 -3.99
C LEU A 8 -21.22 -27.34 -3.47
N PHE A 9 -21.36 -28.62 -3.80
CA PHE A 9 -22.54 -29.42 -3.47
C PHE A 9 -22.21 -30.65 -2.61
N SER A 10 -21.18 -30.56 -1.77
CA SER A 10 -20.66 -31.70 -0.99
C SER A 10 -21.56 -32.13 0.17
N SER A 11 -22.44 -31.23 0.64
CA SER A 11 -23.44 -31.52 1.66
C SER A 11 -24.75 -30.79 1.34
N PRO A 12 -25.90 -31.21 1.92
CA PRO A 12 -27.16 -30.48 1.78
C PRO A 12 -27.06 -29.01 2.23
N LEU A 13 -26.31 -28.76 3.31
CA LEU A 13 -26.06 -27.40 3.81
C LEU A 13 -25.20 -26.58 2.85
N ASN A 14 -24.13 -27.16 2.29
CA ASN A 14 -23.29 -26.49 1.28
C ASN A 14 -24.05 -26.21 -0.01
N THR A 15 -24.99 -27.09 -0.37
CA THR A 15 -25.88 -26.90 -1.52
C THR A 15 -26.80 -25.69 -1.29
N VAL A 16 -27.43 -25.59 -0.13
CA VAL A 16 -28.28 -24.45 0.24
C VAL A 16 -27.48 -23.15 0.29
N LEU A 17 -26.30 -23.16 0.94
CA LEU A 17 -25.42 -21.98 1.00
C LEU A 17 -24.95 -21.54 -0.39
N THR A 18 -24.55 -22.49 -1.24
CA THR A 18 -24.12 -22.18 -2.61
C THR A 18 -25.26 -21.55 -3.42
N LEU A 19 -26.48 -22.11 -3.31
CA LEU A 19 -27.65 -21.57 -3.99
C LEU A 19 -28.04 -20.18 -3.44
N ALA A 20 -27.94 -19.97 -2.12
CA ALA A 20 -28.19 -18.68 -1.49
C ALA A 20 -27.16 -17.61 -1.92
N CYS A 21 -25.86 -17.96 -1.93
CA CYS A 21 -24.80 -17.08 -2.43
C CYS A 21 -24.99 -16.77 -3.92
N ALA A 22 -25.32 -17.76 -4.74
CA ALA A 22 -25.60 -17.56 -6.17
C ALA A 22 -26.82 -16.64 -6.36
N ALA A 23 -27.91 -16.87 -5.62
CA ALA A 23 -29.09 -16.01 -5.66
C ALA A 23 -28.77 -14.57 -5.25
N LEU A 24 -27.97 -14.37 -4.20
CA LEU A 24 -27.54 -13.03 -3.76
C LEU A 24 -26.67 -12.34 -4.81
N VAL A 25 -25.70 -13.06 -5.39
CA VAL A 25 -24.84 -12.53 -6.47
C VAL A 25 -25.68 -12.14 -7.68
N ILE A 26 -26.70 -12.92 -8.04
CA ILE A 26 -27.59 -12.59 -9.15
C ILE A 26 -28.49 -11.39 -8.79
N MET A 27 -29.08 -11.40 -7.59
CA MET A 27 -30.01 -10.37 -7.13
C MET A 27 -29.33 -9.00 -6.97
N VAL A 28 -28.06 -8.94 -6.59
CA VAL A 28 -27.30 -7.69 -6.49
C VAL A 28 -26.55 -7.39 -7.80
N GLY A 29 -25.97 -8.41 -8.42
CA GLY A 29 -25.12 -8.26 -9.60
C GLY A 29 -25.88 -7.83 -10.84
N ILE A 30 -27.08 -8.37 -11.10
CA ILE A 30 -27.87 -7.97 -12.28
C ILE A 30 -28.27 -6.49 -12.19
N PRO A 31 -28.90 -5.99 -11.10
CA PRO A 31 -29.21 -4.56 -10.98
C PRO A 31 -27.97 -3.67 -11.07
N LEU A 32 -26.84 -4.11 -10.52
CA LEU A 32 -25.59 -3.36 -10.56
C LEU A 32 -25.02 -3.26 -11.99
N VAL A 33 -25.05 -4.34 -12.77
CA VAL A 33 -24.63 -4.34 -14.18
C VAL A 33 -25.60 -3.52 -15.03
N ASN A 34 -26.91 -3.64 -14.79
CA ASN A 34 -27.92 -2.82 -15.45
C ASN A 34 -27.64 -1.34 -15.22
N TRP A 35 -27.47 -0.94 -13.96
CA TRP A 35 -27.18 0.44 -13.56
C TRP A 35 -25.84 0.98 -14.11
N LEU A 36 -24.78 0.16 -14.07
CA LEU A 36 -23.42 0.59 -14.40
C LEU A 36 -23.13 0.63 -15.90
N VAL A 37 -23.71 -0.30 -16.66
CA VAL A 37 -23.33 -0.53 -18.06
C VAL A 37 -24.50 -0.42 -19.02
N LEU A 38 -25.59 -1.16 -18.77
CA LEU A 38 -26.67 -1.33 -19.76
C LEU A 38 -27.58 -0.10 -19.86
N ASP A 39 -27.96 0.45 -18.70
CA ASP A 39 -28.84 1.63 -18.59
C ASP A 39 -28.03 2.92 -18.40
N ALA A 40 -26.70 2.83 -18.36
CA ALA A 40 -25.83 3.96 -18.07
C ALA A 40 -25.77 4.97 -19.22
N TYR A 41 -25.61 6.25 -18.86
CA TYR A 41 -25.43 7.32 -19.83
C TYR A 41 -23.98 7.32 -20.32
N TRP A 42 -23.77 7.09 -21.62
CA TRP A 42 -22.45 7.04 -22.28
C TRP A 42 -22.15 8.25 -23.17
N SER A 43 -23.10 9.16 -23.37
CA SER A 43 -22.94 10.36 -24.20
C SER A 43 -23.32 11.60 -23.41
N GLY A 44 -22.60 12.71 -23.64
CA GLY A 44 -22.75 13.94 -22.90
C GLY A 44 -21.38 14.50 -22.50
N SER A 45 -21.34 15.81 -22.21
CA SER A 45 -20.12 16.51 -21.76
C SER A 45 -20.30 17.12 -20.37
N THR A 46 -21.54 17.25 -19.89
CA THR A 46 -21.86 17.88 -18.62
C THR A 46 -22.71 16.98 -17.72
N PRO A 47 -22.70 17.20 -16.39
CA PRO A 47 -23.53 16.43 -15.46
C PRO A 47 -25.04 16.65 -15.66
N ALA A 48 -25.42 17.74 -16.34
CA ALA A 48 -26.80 18.06 -16.69
C ALA A 48 -27.35 17.17 -17.82
N ASP A 49 -26.47 16.50 -18.58
CA ASP A 49 -26.85 15.59 -19.66
C ASP A 49 -27.34 14.22 -19.13
N CYS A 50 -27.32 14.01 -17.81
CA CYS A 50 -27.82 12.83 -17.11
C CYS A 50 -29.12 13.18 -16.36
N PRO A 51 -30.29 13.14 -17.03
CA PRO A 51 -31.55 13.64 -16.47
C PRO A 51 -32.08 12.79 -15.31
N ASP A 52 -31.90 11.47 -15.35
CA ASP A 52 -32.36 10.56 -14.30
C ASP A 52 -31.17 10.07 -13.45
N LYS A 53 -31.28 10.21 -12.12
CA LYS A 53 -30.29 9.69 -11.15
C LYS A 53 -30.40 8.17 -10.94
N THR A 54 -31.16 7.48 -11.78
CA THR A 54 -31.47 6.05 -11.69
C THR A 54 -30.43 5.16 -12.36
N ALA A 55 -29.50 5.74 -13.13
CA ALA A 55 -28.41 5.03 -13.81
C ALA A 55 -27.06 5.74 -13.66
N ALA A 56 -25.96 5.06 -13.98
CA ALA A 56 -24.62 5.64 -13.88
C ALA A 56 -24.39 6.75 -14.94
N CYS A 57 -23.73 7.83 -14.53
CA CYS A 57 -23.40 8.97 -15.40
C CYS A 57 -21.90 8.98 -15.75
N TRP A 58 -21.51 8.32 -16.83
CA TRP A 58 -20.11 8.30 -17.31
C TRP A 58 -19.58 9.62 -17.87
N PRO A 59 -20.40 10.56 -18.42
CA PRO A 59 -19.95 11.90 -18.77
C PRO A 59 -19.28 12.65 -17.62
N PHE A 60 -19.85 12.56 -16.41
CA PHE A 60 -19.26 13.15 -15.20
C PHE A 60 -17.88 12.55 -14.90
N VAL A 61 -17.78 11.21 -14.93
CA VAL A 61 -16.52 10.51 -14.65
C VAL A 61 -15.44 10.89 -15.66
N ARG A 62 -15.78 10.96 -16.96
CA ARG A 62 -14.83 11.39 -18.00
C ARG A 62 -14.42 12.85 -17.86
N ALA A 63 -15.35 13.74 -17.51
CA ALA A 63 -15.05 15.15 -17.29
C ALA A 63 -14.13 15.40 -16.07
N ARG A 64 -14.19 14.54 -15.06
CA ARG A 64 -13.39 14.63 -13.82
C ARG A 64 -12.23 13.64 -13.75
N PHE A 65 -12.01 12.83 -14.79
CA PHE A 65 -11.00 11.76 -14.79
C PHE A 65 -9.59 12.27 -14.46
N ASP A 66 -9.22 13.41 -15.03
CA ASP A 66 -7.94 14.07 -14.76
C ASP A 66 -7.78 14.47 -13.29
N GLN A 67 -8.86 14.90 -12.64
CA GLN A 67 -8.86 15.27 -11.24
C GLN A 67 -8.71 14.02 -10.35
N PHE A 68 -9.39 12.92 -10.70
CA PHE A 68 -9.24 11.63 -10.01
C PHE A 68 -7.83 11.05 -10.15
N MET A 69 -7.16 11.25 -11.29
CA MET A 69 -5.81 10.70 -11.54
C MET A 69 -4.69 11.56 -10.99
N TYR A 70 -4.71 12.87 -11.26
CA TYR A 70 -3.58 13.77 -11.01
C TYR A 70 -3.82 14.75 -9.88
N GLY A 71 -5.02 14.80 -9.32
CA GLY A 71 -5.32 15.77 -8.29
C GLY A 71 -5.42 17.20 -8.83
N LEU A 72 -4.82 18.14 -8.11
CA LEU A 72 -4.67 19.55 -8.52
C LEU A 72 -3.33 19.79 -9.24
N TYR A 73 -2.62 18.73 -9.65
CA TYR A 73 -1.30 18.85 -10.23
C TYR A 73 -1.34 19.59 -11.59
N PRO A 74 -0.44 20.57 -11.83
CA PRO A 74 -0.45 21.41 -13.03
C PRO A 74 -0.43 20.59 -14.33
N GLN A 75 -1.32 20.93 -15.26
CA GLN A 75 -1.48 20.17 -16.52
C GLN A 75 -0.18 20.04 -17.32
N ALA A 76 0.60 21.12 -17.39
CA ALA A 76 1.87 21.15 -18.11
C ALA A 76 2.91 20.16 -17.57
N GLU A 77 2.80 19.75 -16.30
CA GLU A 77 3.81 18.92 -15.62
C GLU A 77 3.34 17.48 -15.37
N ARG A 78 2.10 17.12 -15.76
CA ARG A 78 1.54 15.76 -15.58
C ARG A 78 2.33 14.67 -16.29
N TRP A 79 3.12 15.01 -17.31
CA TRP A 79 4.02 14.07 -17.97
C TRP A 79 5.00 13.42 -16.98
N ARG A 80 5.40 14.14 -15.92
CA ARG A 80 6.27 13.62 -14.84
C ARG A 80 5.60 12.47 -14.11
N ILE A 81 4.32 12.65 -13.77
CA ILE A 81 3.48 11.64 -13.10
C ILE A 81 3.31 10.42 -14.02
N ASN A 82 2.98 10.64 -15.29
CA ASN A 82 2.79 9.57 -16.26
C ASN A 82 4.07 8.76 -16.49
N LEU A 83 5.23 9.42 -16.55
CA LEU A 83 6.53 8.76 -16.62
C LEU A 83 6.76 7.90 -15.37
N GLY A 84 6.54 8.46 -14.18
CA GLY A 84 6.69 7.73 -12.92
C GLY A 84 5.78 6.51 -12.81
N LEU A 85 4.49 6.66 -13.09
CA LEU A 85 3.52 5.55 -13.09
C LEU A 85 3.87 4.51 -14.17
N GLY A 86 4.25 4.95 -15.37
CA GLY A 86 4.70 4.07 -16.44
C GLY A 86 5.92 3.24 -16.04
N LEU A 87 6.89 3.87 -15.35
CA LEU A 87 8.09 3.19 -14.84
C LEU A 87 7.75 2.19 -13.73
N ILE A 88 6.85 2.54 -12.80
CA ILE A 88 6.34 1.62 -11.78
C ILE A 88 5.71 0.39 -12.43
N ILE A 89 4.82 0.58 -13.42
CA ILE A 89 4.15 -0.52 -14.13
C ILE A 89 5.18 -1.38 -14.87
N LEU A 90 6.11 -0.74 -15.59
CA LEU A 90 7.16 -1.43 -16.34
C LEU A 90 8.06 -2.29 -15.43
N LEU A 91 8.32 -1.86 -14.21
CA LEU A 91 9.07 -2.62 -13.21
C LEU A 91 8.24 -3.70 -12.50
N ALA A 92 6.94 -3.44 -12.28
CA ALA A 92 6.04 -4.36 -11.58
C ALA A 92 5.56 -5.53 -12.46
N VAL A 93 5.27 -5.31 -13.74
CA VAL A 93 4.75 -6.34 -14.65
C VAL A 93 5.67 -7.57 -14.75
N PRO A 94 7.01 -7.42 -14.93
CA PRO A 94 7.93 -8.57 -14.95
C PRO A 94 7.95 -9.38 -13.64
N LEU A 95 7.60 -8.78 -12.50
CA LEU A 95 7.53 -9.48 -11.21
C LEU A 95 6.38 -10.48 -11.17
N LEU A 96 5.29 -10.22 -11.90
CA LEU A 96 4.14 -11.12 -12.03
C LEU A 96 4.47 -12.40 -12.80
N ILE A 97 5.50 -12.39 -13.65
CA ILE A 97 5.94 -13.56 -14.41
C ILE A 97 6.74 -14.48 -13.48
N PRO A 98 6.30 -15.71 -13.17
CA PRO A 98 6.93 -16.55 -12.15
C PRO A 98 8.43 -16.81 -12.37
N ARG A 99 8.86 -16.96 -13.64
CA ARG A 99 10.22 -17.39 -14.03
C ARG A 99 11.16 -16.24 -14.47
N PHE A 100 10.88 -14.99 -14.12
CA PHE A 100 11.73 -13.88 -14.56
C PHE A 100 13.10 -13.88 -13.83
N PRO A 101 14.24 -13.87 -14.55
CA PRO A 101 15.57 -14.11 -13.96
C PRO A 101 16.11 -12.95 -13.11
N ALA A 102 15.68 -11.71 -13.36
CA ALA A 102 16.20 -10.53 -12.67
C ALA A 102 15.32 -10.02 -11.51
N LYS A 103 14.39 -10.85 -10.99
CA LYS A 103 13.51 -10.46 -9.86
C LYS A 103 14.25 -9.90 -8.65
N ARG A 104 15.38 -10.52 -8.29
CA ARG A 104 16.22 -10.10 -7.16
C ARG A 104 16.75 -8.66 -7.28
N TRP A 105 16.91 -8.16 -8.50
CA TRP A 105 17.37 -6.79 -8.78
C TRP A 105 16.20 -5.83 -9.01
N LEU A 106 15.10 -6.31 -9.61
CA LEU A 106 13.89 -5.52 -9.84
C LEU A 106 13.19 -5.10 -8.54
N ILE A 107 13.12 -5.99 -7.55
CA ILE A 107 12.47 -5.69 -6.26
C ILE A 107 13.10 -4.48 -5.56
N PRO A 108 14.42 -4.43 -5.28
CA PRO A 108 15.02 -3.26 -4.66
C PRO A 108 14.96 -2.02 -5.56
N LEU A 109 15.01 -2.18 -6.89
CA LEU A 109 14.83 -1.06 -7.82
C LEU A 109 13.43 -0.44 -7.70
N LEU A 110 12.38 -1.26 -7.66
CA LEU A 110 10.99 -0.82 -7.51
C LEU A 110 10.72 -0.26 -6.11
N VAL A 111 11.18 -0.96 -5.07
CA VAL A 111 10.82 -0.63 -3.69
C VAL A 111 11.69 0.49 -3.13
N ILE A 112 12.95 0.66 -3.55
CA ILE A 112 13.86 1.64 -2.95
C ILE A 112 14.19 2.77 -3.93
N ALA A 113 14.70 2.44 -5.12
CA ALA A 113 15.18 3.47 -6.05
C ALA A 113 14.03 4.27 -6.67
N CYS A 114 12.95 3.60 -7.06
CA CYS A 114 11.79 4.24 -7.69
C CYS A 114 11.12 5.32 -6.82
N PRO A 115 10.79 5.09 -5.54
CA PRO A 115 10.20 6.15 -4.71
C PRO A 115 11.16 7.31 -4.45
N LEU A 116 12.47 7.05 -4.30
CA LEU A 116 13.46 8.11 -4.11
C LEU A 116 13.61 9.00 -5.36
N ILE A 117 13.74 8.37 -6.53
CA ILE A 117 13.84 9.08 -7.82
C ILE A 117 12.52 9.79 -8.13
N GLY A 118 11.40 9.11 -7.90
CA GLY A 118 10.05 9.64 -8.11
C GLY A 118 9.79 10.88 -7.27
N MET A 119 10.16 10.87 -5.99
CA MET A 119 9.95 12.03 -5.11
C MET A 119 10.67 13.28 -5.63
N GLY A 120 11.93 13.15 -6.10
CA GLY A 120 12.64 14.26 -6.76
C GLY A 120 12.01 14.69 -8.08
N LEU A 121 11.55 13.74 -8.90
CA LEU A 121 10.88 14.03 -10.18
C LEU A 121 9.55 14.76 -9.99
N PHE A 122 8.75 14.37 -9.00
CA PHE A 122 7.40 14.91 -8.78
C PHE A 122 7.43 16.26 -8.05
N LEU A 123 8.35 16.46 -7.10
CA LEU A 123 8.53 17.75 -6.41
C LEU A 123 9.11 18.81 -7.37
N GLY A 124 10.04 18.42 -8.25
CA GLY A 124 10.77 19.37 -9.08
C GLY A 124 11.71 20.26 -8.25
N GLY A 125 12.10 21.41 -8.81
CA GLY A 125 13.06 22.33 -8.18
C GLY A 125 14.53 22.06 -8.53
N ASN A 126 14.85 20.88 -9.07
CA ASN A 126 16.17 20.51 -9.55
C ASN A 126 16.15 20.29 -11.08
N PHE A 127 17.31 20.42 -11.74
CA PHE A 127 17.48 20.16 -13.18
C PHE A 127 16.57 20.98 -14.11
N GLY A 128 16.19 22.20 -13.71
CA GLY A 128 15.32 23.07 -14.50
C GLY A 128 13.83 22.72 -14.42
N LEU A 129 13.44 21.78 -13.56
CA LEU A 129 12.05 21.43 -13.32
C LEU A 129 11.36 22.47 -12.43
N VAL A 130 10.18 22.93 -12.84
CA VAL A 130 9.31 23.76 -12.00
C VAL A 130 8.98 23.02 -10.71
N TYR A 131 9.13 23.71 -9.57
CA TYR A 131 8.74 23.20 -8.26
C TYR A 131 7.22 23.14 -8.14
N VAL A 132 6.70 21.98 -7.73
CA VAL A 132 5.26 21.77 -7.52
C VAL A 132 5.04 21.40 -6.06
N GLU A 133 4.32 22.27 -5.35
CA GLU A 133 3.95 22.05 -3.96
C GLU A 133 3.18 20.73 -3.78
N THR A 134 3.54 20.01 -2.72
CA THR A 134 2.89 18.78 -2.24
C THR A 134 1.40 18.94 -1.95
N GLY A 135 0.94 20.15 -1.64
CA GLY A 135 -0.48 20.47 -1.46
C GLY A 135 -1.31 20.30 -2.73
N ASN A 136 -0.69 20.36 -3.91
CA ASN A 136 -1.36 20.15 -5.19
C ASN A 136 -1.40 18.68 -5.61
N TRP A 137 -0.72 17.80 -4.86
CA TRP A 137 -0.71 16.38 -5.15
C TRP A 137 -2.02 15.75 -4.67
N GLY A 138 -2.62 14.91 -5.51
CA GLY A 138 -3.89 14.29 -5.16
C GLY A 138 -4.26 13.13 -6.07
N GLY A 139 -5.48 12.65 -5.87
CA GLY A 139 -6.04 11.55 -6.64
C GLY A 139 -5.30 10.23 -6.46
N PHE A 140 -5.43 9.36 -7.46
CA PHE A 140 -4.76 8.06 -7.52
C PHE A 140 -3.24 8.17 -7.48
N PHE A 141 -2.69 9.21 -8.08
CA PHE A 141 -1.25 9.50 -8.04
C PHE A 141 -0.73 9.58 -6.60
N LEU A 142 -1.38 10.37 -5.74
CA LEU A 142 -0.99 10.52 -4.35
C LEU A 142 -1.05 9.17 -3.62
N THR A 143 -2.13 8.41 -3.81
CA THR A 143 -2.29 7.07 -3.21
C THR A 143 -1.14 6.13 -3.58
N VAL A 144 -0.77 6.05 -4.86
CA VAL A 144 0.32 5.16 -5.32
C VAL A 144 1.68 5.59 -4.78
N VAL A 145 1.98 6.88 -4.83
CA VAL A 145 3.27 7.40 -4.34
C VAL A 145 3.41 7.21 -2.84
N THR A 146 2.37 7.52 -2.07
CA THR A 146 2.34 7.29 -0.62
C THR A 146 2.52 5.81 -0.30
N ALA A 147 1.80 4.92 -0.99
CA ALA A 147 1.90 3.48 -0.75
C ALA A 147 3.33 2.95 -1.02
N LEU A 148 3.94 3.34 -2.14
CA LEU A 148 5.29 2.92 -2.48
C LEU A 148 6.35 3.50 -1.55
N PHE A 149 6.23 4.78 -1.19
CA PHE A 149 7.17 5.44 -0.28
C PHE A 149 7.12 4.81 1.11
N VAL A 150 5.93 4.65 1.68
CA VAL A 150 5.75 4.03 2.99
C VAL A 150 6.22 2.57 2.97
N LEU A 151 5.97 1.81 1.90
CA LEU A 151 6.50 0.46 1.75
C LEU A 151 8.04 0.44 1.75
N SER A 152 8.66 1.37 1.00
CA SER A 152 10.12 1.53 0.93
C SER A 152 10.75 1.78 2.29
N THR A 153 10.17 2.68 3.07
CA THR A 153 10.75 3.14 4.35
C THR A 153 10.40 2.21 5.50
N SER A 154 9.18 1.67 5.52
CA SER A 154 8.70 0.79 6.60
C SER A 154 9.32 -0.60 6.55
N LEU A 155 9.60 -1.16 5.36
CA LEU A 155 10.13 -2.52 5.23
C LEU A 155 11.51 -2.70 5.92
N PRO A 156 12.52 -1.82 5.70
CA PRO A 156 13.79 -1.90 6.44
C PRO A 156 13.62 -1.75 7.95
N ILE A 157 12.79 -0.79 8.38
CA ILE A 157 12.50 -0.56 9.81
C ILE A 157 11.82 -1.78 10.43
N ALA A 158 10.87 -2.39 9.70
CA ALA A 158 10.17 -3.60 10.11
C ALA A 158 11.11 -4.78 10.30
N VAL A 159 12.07 -4.98 9.38
CA VAL A 159 13.10 -6.02 9.51
C VAL A 159 13.94 -5.78 10.77
N MET A 160 14.39 -4.54 10.99
CA MET A 160 15.18 -4.20 12.18
C MET A 160 14.39 -4.45 13.48
N LEU A 161 13.13 -4.01 13.54
CA LEU A 161 12.25 -4.21 14.69
C LEU A 161 11.94 -5.70 14.93
N ALA A 162 11.69 -6.47 13.87
CA ALA A 162 11.45 -7.92 13.95
C ALA A 162 12.68 -8.67 14.48
N LEU A 163 13.87 -8.36 13.95
CA LEU A 163 15.13 -8.94 14.42
C LEU A 163 15.42 -8.54 15.88
N GLY A 164 15.18 -7.28 16.24
CA GLY A 164 15.31 -6.80 17.62
C GLY A 164 14.39 -7.54 18.58
N ARG A 165 13.13 -7.77 18.18
CA ARG A 165 12.15 -8.56 18.95
C ARG A 165 12.51 -10.04 19.06
N CYS A 166 13.23 -10.60 18.09
CA CYS A 166 13.76 -11.97 18.16
C CYS A 166 15.11 -12.09 18.88
N SER A 167 15.70 -10.97 19.32
CA SER A 167 17.02 -10.96 19.97
C SER A 167 17.02 -11.73 21.30
N SER A 168 18.17 -12.32 21.64
CA SER A 168 18.43 -12.92 22.96
C SER A 168 18.62 -11.87 24.06
N ILE A 169 18.98 -10.64 23.69
CA ILE A 169 19.19 -9.54 24.65
C ILE A 169 17.83 -9.05 25.16
N PRO A 170 17.53 -9.19 26.47
CA PRO A 170 16.20 -8.92 27.01
C PRO A 170 15.81 -7.44 26.86
N LEU A 171 16.75 -6.51 27.03
CA LEU A 171 16.50 -5.08 26.88
C LEU A 171 16.03 -4.74 25.46
N VAL A 172 16.78 -5.17 24.43
CA VAL A 172 16.43 -4.91 23.03
C VAL A 172 15.08 -5.52 22.68
N ARG A 173 14.85 -6.78 23.12
CA ARG A 173 13.58 -7.48 22.91
C ARG A 173 12.41 -6.69 23.49
N VAL A 174 12.51 -6.25 24.74
CA VAL A 174 11.45 -5.50 25.44
C VAL A 174 11.23 -4.14 24.80
N CYS A 175 12.29 -3.38 24.48
CA CYS A 175 12.16 -2.09 23.81
C CYS A 175 11.45 -2.22 22.45
N CYS A 176 11.87 -3.17 21.61
CA CYS A 176 11.21 -3.41 20.32
C CYS A 176 9.77 -3.92 20.48
N ALA A 177 9.53 -4.83 21.42
CA ALA A 177 8.19 -5.34 21.68
C ALA A 177 7.25 -4.22 22.14
N THR A 178 7.64 -3.42 23.13
CA THR A 178 6.85 -2.29 23.62
C THR A 178 6.57 -1.28 22.52
N TRP A 179 7.57 -0.93 21.69
CA TRP A 179 7.37 -0.04 20.54
C TRP A 179 6.33 -0.60 19.56
N ILE A 180 6.44 -1.88 19.20
CA ILE A 180 5.52 -2.54 18.27
C ILE A 180 4.10 -2.59 18.84
N GLU A 181 3.94 -3.03 20.09
CA GLU A 181 2.61 -3.16 20.71
C GLU A 181 1.94 -1.80 20.92
N LEU A 182 2.71 -0.76 21.28
CA LEU A 182 2.19 0.60 21.46
C LEU A 182 1.55 1.09 20.16
N TRP A 183 2.30 1.09 19.06
CA TRP A 183 1.82 1.65 17.79
C TRP A 183 0.73 0.81 17.14
N ARG A 184 0.75 -0.51 17.31
CA ARG A 184 -0.33 -1.39 16.80
C ARG A 184 -1.64 -1.25 17.58
N SER A 185 -1.58 -0.77 18.82
CA SER A 185 -2.77 -0.58 19.65
C SER A 185 -3.47 0.76 19.41
N VAL A 186 -2.80 1.70 18.73
CA VAL A 186 -3.35 3.03 18.44
C VAL A 186 -4.02 3.04 17.05
N PRO A 187 -5.26 3.55 16.92
CA PRO A 187 -5.90 3.70 15.61
C PRO A 187 -5.10 4.62 14.67
N ALA A 188 -4.97 4.23 13.40
CA ALA A 188 -4.19 4.98 12.40
C ALA A 188 -4.65 6.44 12.26
N LEU A 189 -5.98 6.67 12.34
CA LEU A 189 -6.58 8.01 12.33
C LEU A 189 -6.02 8.91 13.43
N VAL A 190 -5.87 8.38 14.65
CA VAL A 190 -5.36 9.16 15.80
C VAL A 190 -3.90 9.54 15.56
N VAL A 191 -3.08 8.59 15.08
CA VAL A 191 -1.67 8.87 14.79
C VAL A 191 -1.52 9.93 13.70
N LEU A 192 -2.32 9.85 12.64
CA LEU A 192 -2.32 10.84 11.55
C LEU A 192 -2.80 12.21 12.03
N PHE A 193 -3.86 12.26 12.84
CA PHE A 193 -4.37 13.49 13.44
C PHE A 193 -3.30 14.16 14.32
N VAL A 194 -2.65 13.38 15.19
CA VAL A 194 -1.56 13.89 16.04
C VAL A 194 -0.39 14.39 15.18
N ALA A 195 0.03 13.63 14.17
CA ALA A 195 1.17 14.00 13.33
C ALA A 195 0.94 15.26 12.49
N ILE A 196 -0.29 15.54 12.07
CA ILE A 196 -0.56 16.65 11.15
C ILE A 196 -1.15 17.87 11.87
N ILE A 197 -1.94 17.70 12.92
CA ILE A 197 -2.60 18.81 13.62
C ILE A 197 -1.89 19.14 14.93
N MET A 198 -1.54 18.15 15.75
CA MET A 198 -0.95 18.42 17.07
C MET A 198 0.55 18.65 17.02
N PHE A 199 1.30 17.86 16.24
CA PHE A 199 2.75 17.99 16.10
C PHE A 199 3.23 19.41 15.73
N PRO A 200 2.64 20.14 14.75
CA PRO A 200 3.07 21.50 14.46
C PRO A 200 2.82 22.48 15.61
N LEU A 201 1.91 22.22 16.55
CA LEU A 201 1.72 23.07 17.75
C LEU A 201 2.92 23.01 18.71
N PHE A 202 3.73 21.95 18.61
CA PHE A 202 4.95 21.79 19.40
C PHE A 202 6.22 22.23 18.64
N MET A 203 6.06 22.69 17.40
CA MET A 203 7.16 23.10 16.53
C MET A 203 7.27 24.64 16.54
N PRO A 204 8.48 25.21 16.51
CA PRO A 204 8.65 26.66 16.33
C PRO A 204 7.98 27.12 15.04
N GLU A 205 7.38 28.32 15.06
CA GLU A 205 6.66 28.89 13.90
C GLU A 205 7.55 29.02 12.65
N GLU A 206 8.87 29.04 12.82
CA GLU A 206 9.86 29.14 11.74
C GLU A 206 10.13 27.80 11.02
N ILE A 207 9.75 26.66 11.62
CA ILE A 207 9.97 25.33 11.04
C ILE A 207 8.63 24.80 10.54
N GLU A 208 8.34 25.01 9.26
CA GLU A 208 7.17 24.41 8.62
C GLU A 208 7.53 23.07 7.99
N ILE A 209 7.19 21.96 8.66
CA ILE A 209 7.26 20.64 8.01
C ILE A 209 6.02 20.44 7.15
N ASP A 210 6.27 20.08 5.89
CA ASP A 210 5.25 19.73 4.93
C ASP A 210 4.24 18.67 5.46
N LYS A 211 2.97 18.83 5.06
CA LYS A 211 1.87 17.97 5.51
C LYS A 211 2.04 16.53 5.02
N LEU A 212 2.46 16.34 3.77
CA LEU A 212 2.68 15.01 3.20
C LEU A 212 3.85 14.32 3.93
N LEU A 213 4.93 15.03 4.23
CA LEU A 213 6.07 14.42 4.95
C LEU A 213 5.67 13.93 6.36
N ARG A 214 4.85 14.70 7.09
CA ARG A 214 4.32 14.29 8.40
C ARG A 214 3.41 13.06 8.30
N ALA A 215 2.55 13.03 7.29
CA ALA A 215 1.70 11.88 6.99
C ALA A 215 2.53 10.63 6.65
N LEU A 216 3.54 10.75 5.79
CA LEU A 216 4.44 9.66 5.42
C LEU A 216 5.20 9.13 6.63
N GLY A 217 5.68 10.00 7.52
CA GLY A 217 6.34 9.60 8.76
C GLY A 217 5.43 8.79 9.69
N ALA A 218 4.21 9.30 9.94
CA ALA A 218 3.19 8.61 10.73
C ALA A 218 2.83 7.23 10.17
N LEU A 219 2.55 7.15 8.87
CA LEU A 219 2.24 5.89 8.18
C LEU A 219 3.44 4.93 8.17
N THR A 220 4.67 5.44 8.04
CA THR A 220 5.89 4.63 8.09
C THR A 220 6.04 3.94 9.44
N ILE A 221 5.84 4.67 10.55
CA ILE A 221 5.92 4.11 11.89
C ILE A 221 4.88 2.99 12.06
N LEU A 222 3.62 3.29 11.76
CA LEU A 222 2.51 2.32 11.86
C LEU A 222 2.79 1.06 11.02
N MET A 223 3.08 1.23 9.74
CA MET A 223 3.31 0.09 8.85
C MET A 223 4.56 -0.69 9.22
N SER A 224 5.61 -0.05 9.74
CA SER A 224 6.79 -0.77 10.21
C SER A 224 6.46 -1.73 11.34
N CYS A 225 5.57 -1.35 12.26
CA CYS A 225 5.13 -2.21 13.37
C CYS A 225 4.24 -3.36 12.90
N TYR A 226 3.29 -3.11 11.99
CA TYR A 226 2.44 -4.17 11.42
C TYR A 226 3.26 -5.18 10.60
N MET A 227 4.23 -4.71 9.83
CA MET A 227 5.11 -5.56 9.02
C MET A 227 6.15 -6.30 9.88
N ALA A 228 6.62 -5.70 10.98
CA ALA A 228 7.55 -6.36 11.90
C ALA A 228 6.95 -7.64 12.49
N GLU A 229 5.66 -7.64 12.81
CA GLU A 229 4.96 -8.83 13.32
C GLU A 229 4.77 -9.91 12.25
N ALA A 230 4.50 -9.53 11.01
CA ALA A 230 4.45 -10.45 9.88
C ALA A 230 5.82 -11.14 9.68
N ILE A 231 6.90 -10.35 9.68
CA ILE A 231 8.27 -10.87 9.53
C ILE A 231 8.66 -11.72 10.74
N ARG A 232 8.30 -11.32 11.96
CA ARG A 232 8.53 -12.13 13.18
C ARG A 232 7.84 -13.48 13.10
N GLY A 233 6.56 -13.52 12.71
CA GLY A 233 5.82 -14.76 12.53
C GLY A 233 6.47 -15.68 11.49
N ALA A 234 6.95 -15.10 10.38
CA ALA A 234 7.68 -15.83 9.36
C ALA A 234 9.04 -16.36 9.85
N LEU A 235 9.82 -15.57 10.59
CA LEU A 235 11.08 -16.01 11.19
C LEU A 235 10.87 -17.21 12.13
N GLN A 236 9.78 -17.22 12.90
CA GLN A 236 9.45 -18.34 13.81
C GLN A 236 9.03 -19.62 13.08
N SER A 237 8.56 -19.52 11.83
CA SER A 237 8.18 -20.69 11.04
C SER A 237 9.37 -21.44 10.45
N ILE A 238 10.56 -20.83 10.44
CA ILE A 238 11.76 -21.45 9.87
C ILE A 238 12.24 -22.60 10.78
N PRO A 239 12.44 -23.81 10.24
CA PRO A 239 12.92 -24.95 11.03
C PRO A 239 14.24 -24.67 11.72
N LYS A 240 14.37 -25.08 13.00
CA LYS A 240 15.59 -24.91 13.80
C LYS A 240 16.83 -25.50 13.13
N GLY A 241 16.67 -26.59 12.37
CA GLY A 241 17.78 -27.20 11.61
C GLY A 241 18.48 -26.25 10.64
N GLN A 242 17.81 -25.23 10.10
CA GLN A 242 18.45 -24.20 9.26
C GLN A 242 19.40 -23.31 10.08
N TYR A 243 19.04 -23.01 11.32
CA TYR A 243 19.88 -22.24 12.24
C TYR A 243 21.11 -23.05 12.66
N GLU A 244 20.90 -24.31 13.02
CA GLU A 244 21.94 -25.25 13.46
C GLU A 244 22.91 -25.59 12.32
N ALA A 245 22.42 -25.84 11.10
CA ALA A 245 23.26 -26.11 9.94
C ALA A 245 24.16 -24.92 9.58
N ALA A 246 23.63 -23.70 9.62
CA ALA A 246 24.42 -22.49 9.36
C ALA A 246 25.48 -22.26 10.45
N GLU A 247 25.16 -22.57 11.71
CA GLU A 247 26.09 -22.47 12.84
C GLU A 247 27.20 -23.54 12.76
N ALA A 248 26.87 -24.77 12.35
CA ALA A 248 27.84 -25.83 12.08
C ALA A 248 28.82 -25.48 10.95
N LEU A 249 28.41 -24.64 10.00
CA LEU A 249 29.27 -24.06 8.95
C LEU A 249 30.09 -22.85 9.44
N GLY A 250 30.02 -22.49 10.73
CA GLY A 250 30.76 -21.37 11.30
C GLY A 250 30.22 -19.99 10.89
N LEU A 251 28.98 -19.90 10.39
CA LEU A 251 28.39 -18.61 10.04
C LEU A 251 28.00 -17.84 11.30
N GLY A 252 28.65 -16.69 11.52
CA GLY A 252 28.25 -15.76 12.57
C GLY A 252 26.81 -15.23 12.39
N TYR A 253 26.24 -14.66 13.46
CA TYR A 253 24.83 -14.23 13.54
C TYR A 253 24.36 -13.45 12.30
N TRP A 254 25.08 -12.42 11.90
CA TRP A 254 24.70 -11.57 10.76
C TRP A 254 24.72 -12.32 9.43
N ARG A 255 25.74 -13.14 9.19
CA ARG A 255 25.84 -13.95 7.97
C ARG A 255 24.74 -15.00 7.91
N ARG A 256 24.53 -15.71 9.01
CA ARG A 256 23.44 -16.70 9.14
C ARG A 256 22.07 -16.07 8.89
N THR A 257 21.80 -14.92 9.50
CA THR A 257 20.52 -14.22 9.36
C THR A 257 20.30 -13.73 7.94
N PHE A 258 21.24 -12.98 7.35
CA PHE A 258 21.03 -12.36 6.04
C PHE A 258 21.18 -13.31 4.85
N LEU A 259 22.03 -14.35 4.95
CA LEU A 259 22.29 -15.26 3.84
C LEU A 259 21.40 -16.51 3.84
N VAL A 260 20.92 -16.95 5.01
CA VAL A 260 20.19 -18.23 5.14
C VAL A 260 18.76 -18.01 5.61
N ILE A 261 18.58 -17.39 6.78
CA ILE A 261 17.26 -17.35 7.45
C ILE A 261 16.33 -16.34 6.79
N LEU A 262 16.78 -15.09 6.65
CA LEU A 262 15.94 -13.99 6.19
C LEU A 262 15.43 -14.20 4.74
N PRO A 263 16.24 -14.70 3.78
CA PRO A 263 15.75 -15.05 2.44
C PRO A 263 14.67 -16.14 2.43
N GLN A 264 14.66 -17.05 3.41
CA GLN A 264 13.62 -18.08 3.55
C GLN A 264 12.37 -17.53 4.25
N ALA A 265 12.55 -16.66 5.24
CA ALA A 265 11.44 -16.05 5.99
C ALA A 265 10.65 -15.03 5.14
N PHE A 266 11.30 -14.25 4.28
CA PHE A 266 10.63 -13.23 3.48
C PHE A 266 9.47 -13.76 2.63
N PRO A 267 9.65 -14.82 1.82
CA PRO A 267 8.55 -15.43 1.06
C PRO A 267 7.38 -15.88 1.93
N VAL A 268 7.64 -16.35 3.15
CA VAL A 268 6.59 -16.75 4.11
C VAL A 268 5.82 -15.53 4.64
N ALA A 269 6.48 -14.39 4.79
CA ALA A 269 5.84 -13.14 5.23
C ALA A 269 5.07 -12.42 4.11
N LEU A 270 5.33 -12.73 2.82
CA LEU A 270 4.75 -12.02 1.68
C LEU A 270 3.22 -11.91 1.72
N PRO A 271 2.44 -12.97 2.01
CA PRO A 271 0.97 -12.86 2.03
C PRO A 271 0.46 -11.80 3.02
N GLN A 272 1.06 -11.75 4.22
CA GLN A 272 0.68 -10.77 5.23
C GLN A 272 1.18 -9.37 4.87
N ILE A 273 2.38 -9.25 4.28
CA ILE A 273 2.89 -7.97 3.75
C ILE A 273 1.94 -7.42 2.68
N THR A 274 1.48 -8.26 1.75
CA THR A 274 0.50 -7.87 0.73
C THR A 274 -0.83 -7.44 1.36
N SER A 275 -1.31 -8.16 2.38
CA SER A 275 -2.51 -7.75 3.12
C SER A 275 -2.35 -6.39 3.77
N ASN A 276 -1.20 -6.11 4.40
CA ASN A 276 -0.92 -4.82 5.01
C ASN A 276 -0.81 -3.71 3.95
N LEU A 277 -0.25 -3.99 2.77
CA LEU A 277 -0.19 -3.03 1.65
C LEU A 277 -1.58 -2.70 1.09
N ILE A 278 -2.47 -3.68 0.99
CA ILE A 278 -3.88 -3.44 0.63
C ILE A 278 -4.57 -2.59 1.69
N GLY A 279 -4.27 -2.84 2.97
CA GLY A 279 -4.71 -2.00 4.09
C GLY A 279 -4.22 -0.56 3.93
N LEU A 280 -2.92 -0.37 3.67
CA LEU A 280 -2.31 0.95 3.46
C LEU A 280 -2.99 1.71 2.31
N PHE A 281 -3.27 1.03 1.19
CA PHE A 281 -3.96 1.63 0.05
C PHE A 281 -5.36 2.13 0.41
N LYS A 282 -6.04 1.46 1.36
CA LYS A 282 -7.32 1.92 1.89
C LYS A 282 -7.14 3.04 2.91
N ASP A 283 -6.12 2.94 3.76
CA ASP A 283 -5.85 3.94 4.80
C ASP A 283 -5.35 5.27 4.22
N THR A 284 -4.90 5.33 2.96
CA THR A 284 -4.58 6.63 2.31
C THR A 284 -5.80 7.54 2.23
N THR A 285 -7.02 7.00 2.27
CA THR A 285 -8.25 7.79 2.26
C THR A 285 -8.41 8.60 3.54
N VAL A 286 -7.71 8.22 4.61
CA VAL A 286 -7.65 9.03 5.84
C VAL A 286 -6.92 10.35 5.61
N LEU A 287 -6.05 10.45 4.58
CA LEU A 287 -5.39 11.70 4.21
C LEU A 287 -6.38 12.77 3.73
N LEU A 288 -7.53 12.36 3.17
CA LEU A 288 -8.64 13.22 2.76
C LEU A 288 -9.15 14.08 3.92
N ILE A 289 -9.36 13.46 5.08
CA ILE A 289 -9.89 14.12 6.29
C ILE A 289 -8.98 15.28 6.73
N ILE A 290 -7.72 15.27 6.30
CA ILE A 290 -6.65 16.16 6.76
C ILE A 290 -6.24 17.15 5.65
N GLY A 291 -7.05 17.23 4.58
CA GLY A 291 -6.91 18.24 3.51
C GLY A 291 -5.98 17.85 2.36
N LEU A 292 -5.54 16.59 2.28
CA LEU A 292 -4.88 16.03 1.10
C LEU A 292 -5.92 15.26 0.29
N LEU A 293 -6.31 15.78 -0.87
CA LEU A 293 -7.37 15.20 -1.70
C LEU A 293 -6.86 13.94 -2.42
N ASP A 294 -6.97 12.78 -1.78
CA ASP A 294 -6.63 11.47 -2.38
C ASP A 294 -7.69 11.01 -3.39
N LEU A 295 -7.60 9.77 -3.89
CA LEU A 295 -8.55 9.23 -4.88
C LEU A 295 -10.03 9.37 -4.46
N LEU A 296 -10.38 9.17 -3.19
CA LEU A 296 -11.77 9.30 -2.72
C LEU A 296 -12.18 10.75 -2.45
N GLY A 297 -11.20 11.66 -2.33
CA GLY A 297 -11.43 13.08 -2.05
C GLY A 297 -11.74 13.92 -3.27
N MET A 298 -11.62 13.33 -4.46
CA MET A 298 -11.76 14.02 -5.74
C MET A 298 -13.11 13.84 -6.40
#